data_AF-A0A940THX2-F1
#
_entry.id   AF-A0A940THX2-F1
#
_cell.length_a   1.000
_cell.length_b   1.000
_cell.length_c   1.000
_cell.angle_alpha   90.00
_cell.angle_beta   90.00
_cell.angle_gamma   90.00
#
_symmetry.space_group_name_H-M   'P 1'
#
loop_
_entity.id
_entity.type
_entity.pdbx_description
1 polymer ?
#
loop_
_entity_poly.entity_id
_entity_poly.type
_entity_poly.pdbx_seq_one_letter_code
_entity_poly.pdbx_strand_id
1 'polypeptide(L)'
;MTVYACDMKRNLRSLIIWSLSVGAMIMICILMFPGMKNETEKMGAMFSNMGSFTAAFGMDKLDFGQLMGFYGIECGNTLGIGGGMFAALAGISALANEEKEHTAEFLLTHPVGRGSVIIQKLLAALTEVLVLNIFVTAVSLVTAAAAGESFEMKSFVLIHIAFFVLQAEICCIAFGISAFIKRG
;
A
#
# COMPACT_ATOMS: atom_id res chain seq x y z
N MET A 1 -13.91 11.79 -24.39
CA MET A 1 -13.31 11.43 -23.08
C MET A 1 -11.81 11.28 -23.27
N THR A 2 -10.99 11.73 -22.31
CA THR A 2 -9.53 11.52 -22.36
C THR A 2 -9.19 10.05 -22.07
N VAL A 3 -8.03 9.57 -22.55
CA VAL A 3 -7.59 8.17 -22.32
C VAL A 3 -7.49 7.90 -20.82
N TYR A 4 -6.94 8.86 -20.07
CA TYR A 4 -6.86 8.84 -18.62
C TYR A 4 -8.21 8.53 -17.93
N ALA A 5 -9.28 9.26 -18.28
CA ALA A 5 -10.58 9.10 -17.64
C ALA A 5 -11.25 7.77 -18.02
N CYS A 6 -10.93 7.23 -19.18
CA CYS A 6 -11.40 5.92 -19.61
C CYS A 6 -10.73 4.81 -18.77
N ASP A 7 -9.40 4.85 -18.64
CA ASP A 7 -8.64 3.86 -17.88
C ASP A 7 -9.02 3.87 -16.40
N MET A 8 -9.13 5.05 -15.78
CA MET A 8 -9.59 5.15 -14.39
C MET A 8 -10.98 4.54 -14.17
N LYS A 9 -11.91 4.70 -15.12
CA LYS A 9 -13.25 4.09 -15.03
C LYS A 9 -13.20 2.58 -15.19
N ARG A 10 -12.37 2.06 -16.10
CA ARG A 10 -12.19 0.62 -16.32
C ARG A 10 -11.59 -0.05 -15.09
N ASN A 11 -10.59 0.60 -14.48
CA ASN A 11 -9.84 0.05 -13.35
C ASN A 11 -10.50 0.32 -11.98
N LEU A 12 -11.54 1.16 -11.92
CA LEU A 12 -12.20 1.54 -10.67
C LEU A 12 -12.66 0.33 -9.83
N ARG A 13 -13.18 -0.72 -10.47
CA ARG A 13 -13.59 -1.94 -9.75
C ARG A 13 -12.41 -2.63 -9.08
N SER A 14 -11.31 -2.75 -9.80
CA SER A 14 -10.07 -3.34 -9.28
C SER A 14 -9.52 -2.50 -8.12
N LEU A 15 -9.46 -1.18 -8.30
CA LEU A 15 -9.00 -0.23 -7.29
C LEU A 15 -9.83 -0.33 -6.00
N ILE A 16 -11.16 -0.39 -6.11
CA ILE A 16 -12.04 -0.53 -4.94
C ILE A 16 -11.80 -1.86 -4.23
N ILE A 17 -11.73 -2.97 -4.96
CA ILE A 17 -11.52 -4.30 -4.37
C ILE A 17 -10.18 -4.34 -3.64
N TRP A 18 -9.10 -3.93 -4.29
CA TRP A 18 -7.76 -3.91 -3.70
C TRP A 18 -7.66 -2.97 -2.50
N SER A 19 -8.22 -1.78 -2.60
CA SER A 19 -8.22 -0.80 -1.50
C SER A 19 -8.98 -1.35 -0.29
N LEU A 20 -10.15 -1.96 -0.50
CA LEU A 20 -10.93 -2.58 0.57
C LEU A 20 -10.22 -3.78 1.19
N SER A 21 -9.60 -4.65 0.38
CA SER A 21 -8.88 -5.82 0.89
C SER A 21 -7.66 -5.44 1.72
N VAL A 22 -6.80 -4.55 1.21
CA VAL A 22 -5.60 -4.09 1.93
C VAL A 22 -6.01 -3.25 3.15
N GLY A 23 -6.98 -2.36 3.01
CA GLY A 23 -7.51 -1.56 4.11
C GLY A 23 -8.12 -2.40 5.23
N ALA A 24 -8.91 -3.43 4.89
CA ALA A 24 -9.47 -4.35 5.87
C ALA A 24 -8.38 -5.13 6.61
N MET A 25 -7.33 -5.57 5.90
CA MET A 25 -6.22 -6.29 6.54
C MET A 25 -5.46 -5.39 7.53
N ILE A 26 -5.19 -4.14 7.14
CA ILE A 26 -4.55 -3.15 8.04
C ILE A 26 -5.45 -2.83 9.23
N MET A 27 -6.76 -2.69 9.01
CA MET A 27 -7.73 -2.47 10.09
C MET A 27 -7.68 -3.60 11.13
N ILE A 28 -7.66 -4.86 10.67
CA ILE A 28 -7.54 -6.02 11.55
C ILE A 28 -6.22 -5.98 12.32
N CYS A 29 -5.10 -5.68 11.66
CA CYS A 29 -3.80 -5.54 12.33
C CYS A 29 -3.84 -4.50 13.46
N ILE A 30 -4.39 -3.31 13.20
CA ILE A 30 -4.46 -2.24 14.20
C ILE A 30 -5.39 -2.62 15.36
N LEU A 31 -6.53 -3.25 15.08
CA LEU A 31 -7.46 -3.71 16.13
C LEU A 31 -6.88 -4.83 17.00
N MET A 32 -5.88 -5.57 16.49
CA MET A 32 -5.16 -6.59 17.27
C MET A 32 -4.15 -5.99 18.25
N PHE A 33 -3.69 -4.75 18.02
CA PHE A 33 -2.67 -4.09 18.84
C PHE A 33 -3.04 -3.97 20.32
N PRO A 34 -4.25 -3.54 20.73
CA PRO A 34 -4.62 -3.48 22.16
C PRO A 34 -4.58 -4.86 22.84
N GLY A 35 -4.95 -5.92 22.13
CA GLY A 35 -4.85 -7.30 22.64
C GLY A 35 -3.40 -7.68 22.92
N MET A 36 -2.51 -7.39 21.97
CA MET A 36 -1.07 -7.66 22.10
C MET A 36 -0.42 -6.81 23.20
N LYS A 37 -0.77 -5.52 23.30
CA LYS A 37 -0.29 -4.61 24.36
C LYS A 37 -0.65 -5.15 25.74
N ASN A 38 -1.90 -5.58 25.94
CA ASN A 38 -2.37 -6.17 27.19
C ASN A 38 -1.62 -7.46 27.56
N GLU A 39 -1.27 -8.31 26.60
CA GLU A 39 -0.45 -9.50 26.87
C GLU A 39 1.01 -9.14 27.20
N THR A 40 1.58 -8.16 26.51
CA THR A 40 2.95 -7.69 26.72
C THR A 40 3.11 -7.05 28.10
N GLU A 41 2.13 -6.27 28.56
CA GLU A 41 2.08 -5.71 29.91
C GLU A 41 1.95 -6.80 30.99
N LYS A 42 1.13 -7.83 30.78
CA LYS A 42 1.02 -8.97 31.71
C LYS A 42 2.32 -9.77 31.79
N MET A 43 2.99 -9.97 30.66
CA MET A 43 4.29 -10.65 30.62
C MET A 43 5.36 -9.80 31.31
N GLY A 44 5.36 -8.49 31.09
CA GLY A 44 6.22 -7.53 31.80
C GLY A 44 5.99 -7.52 33.31
N ALA A 45 4.74 -7.63 33.78
CA ALA A 45 4.41 -7.74 35.20
C ALA A 45 4.93 -9.05 35.83
N MET A 46 4.89 -10.17 35.09
CA MET A 46 5.50 -11.43 35.53
C MET A 46 7.03 -11.37 35.58
N PHE A 47 7.68 -10.73 34.60
CA PHE A 47 9.14 -10.58 34.56
C PHE A 47 9.67 -9.55 35.56
N SER A 48 8.90 -8.49 35.85
CA SER A 48 9.21 -7.54 36.92
C SER A 48 9.28 -8.23 38.28
N ASN A 49 8.54 -9.33 38.45
CA ASN A 49 8.54 -10.17 39.64
C ASN A 49 9.77 -11.12 39.70
N MET A 50 10.62 -11.17 38.66
CA MET A 50 11.85 -11.99 38.60
C MET A 50 13.16 -11.20 38.87
N GLY A 51 13.09 -9.92 39.25
CA GLY A 51 14.23 -9.15 39.75
C GLY A 51 15.39 -8.98 38.74
N SER A 52 16.63 -9.29 39.16
CA SER A 52 17.88 -9.04 38.41
C SER A 52 18.01 -9.82 37.09
N PHE A 53 17.12 -10.77 36.81
CA PHE A 53 17.10 -11.56 35.58
C PHE A 53 16.70 -10.71 34.36
N THR A 54 15.86 -9.69 34.55
CA THR A 54 15.33 -8.84 33.48
C THR A 54 16.39 -7.88 32.91
N ALA A 55 17.30 -7.41 33.76
CA ALA A 55 18.44 -6.56 33.37
C ALA A 55 19.54 -7.34 32.63
N ALA A 56 19.74 -8.62 32.97
CA ALA A 56 20.76 -9.47 32.33
C ALA A 56 20.41 -9.89 30.90
N PHE A 57 19.11 -9.91 30.55
CA PHE A 57 18.61 -10.25 29.20
C PHE A 57 18.34 -9.03 28.30
N GLY A 58 18.57 -7.81 28.78
CA GLY A 58 18.35 -6.59 27.98
C GLY A 58 16.87 -6.32 27.67
N MET A 59 15.95 -6.85 28.49
CA MET A 59 14.50 -6.73 28.29
C MET A 59 13.95 -5.31 28.45
N ASP A 60 14.74 -4.39 29.01
CA ASP A 60 14.45 -2.94 29.10
C ASP A 60 14.45 -2.24 27.72
N LYS A 61 14.88 -2.95 26.66
CA LYS A 61 14.90 -2.48 25.27
C LYS A 61 13.86 -3.15 24.36
N LEU A 62 13.05 -4.06 24.89
CA LEU A 62 12.02 -4.75 24.11
C LEU A 62 10.78 -3.86 23.99
N ASP A 63 10.90 -2.88 23.10
CA ASP A 63 9.91 -1.87 22.73
C ASP A 63 8.79 -2.44 21.84
N PHE A 64 8.32 -3.66 22.14
CA PHE A 64 7.14 -4.25 21.49
C PHE A 64 5.83 -3.53 21.87
N GLY A 65 5.89 -2.64 22.87
CA GLY A 65 4.76 -1.81 23.30
C GLY A 65 4.56 -0.53 22.49
N GLN A 66 5.50 -0.14 21.61
CA GLN A 66 5.32 1.03 20.77
C GLN A 66 4.45 0.72 19.56
N LEU A 67 3.29 1.37 19.52
CA LEU A 67 2.33 1.34 18.42
C LEU A 67 2.99 1.53 17.05
N MET A 68 3.99 2.41 16.97
CA MET A 68 4.70 2.72 15.73
C MET A 68 5.59 1.58 15.24
N GLY A 69 6.21 0.82 16.15
CA GLY A 69 7.02 -0.36 15.82
C GLY A 69 6.16 -1.50 15.30
N PHE A 70 5.06 -1.79 16.00
CA PHE A 70 4.08 -2.78 15.54
C PHE A 70 3.47 -2.39 14.18
N TYR A 71 3.09 -1.12 14.02
CA TYR A 71 2.57 -0.61 12.76
C TYR A 71 3.59 -0.75 11.62
N GLY A 72 4.86 -0.40 11.86
CA GLY A 72 5.92 -0.50 10.87
C GLY A 72 6.16 -1.94 10.38
N ILE A 73 6.02 -2.93 11.25
CA ILE A 73 6.21 -4.35 10.91
C ILE A 73 4.96 -4.91 10.25
N GLU A 74 3.83 -4.95 10.96
CA GLU A 74 2.63 -5.66 10.51
C GLU A 74 1.89 -4.90 9.39
N CYS A 75 1.61 -3.61 9.62
CA CYS A 75 0.93 -2.79 8.63
C CYS A 75 1.86 -2.44 7.47
N GLY A 76 3.16 -2.24 7.74
CA GLY A 76 4.17 -2.02 6.71
C GLY A 76 4.36 -3.21 5.78
N ASN A 77 4.45 -4.44 6.31
CA ASN A 77 4.56 -5.63 5.46
C ASN A 77 3.30 -5.87 4.62
N THR A 78 2.13 -5.64 5.23
CA THR A 78 0.84 -5.70 4.53
C THR A 78 0.76 -4.70 3.38
N LEU A 79 1.16 -3.44 3.61
CA LEU A 79 1.14 -2.39 2.60
C LEU A 79 2.23 -2.59 1.55
N GLY A 80 3.41 -3.07 1.93
CA GLY A 80 4.52 -3.37 1.03
C GLY A 80 4.17 -4.47 0.04
N ILE A 81 3.68 -5.60 0.54
CA ILE A 81 3.30 -6.75 -0.32
C ILE A 81 2.01 -6.43 -1.07
N GLY A 82 0.93 -6.08 -0.36
CA GLY A 82 -0.39 -5.87 -0.96
C GLY A 82 -0.41 -4.68 -1.93
N GLY A 83 0.16 -3.55 -1.51
CA GLY A 83 0.25 -2.36 -2.35
C GLY A 83 1.27 -2.51 -3.47
N GLY A 84 2.39 -3.20 -3.24
CA GLY A 84 3.37 -3.52 -4.29
C GLY A 84 2.79 -4.42 -5.38
N MET A 85 2.03 -5.45 -5.01
CA MET A 85 1.30 -6.30 -5.95
C MET A 85 0.28 -5.51 -6.77
N PHE A 86 -0.51 -4.66 -6.12
CA PHE A 86 -1.46 -3.80 -6.82
C PHE A 86 -0.74 -2.85 -7.80
N ALA A 87 0.35 -2.22 -7.38
CA ALA A 87 1.13 -1.31 -8.22
C ALA A 87 1.72 -2.00 -9.46
N ALA A 88 2.23 -3.23 -9.30
CA ALA A 88 2.71 -4.04 -10.41
C ALA A 88 1.59 -4.40 -11.39
N LEU A 89 0.42 -4.79 -10.88
CA LEU A 89 -0.76 -5.09 -11.71
C LEU A 89 -1.26 -3.86 -12.45
N ALA A 90 -1.37 -2.71 -11.78
CA ALA A 90 -1.75 -1.44 -12.39
C ALA A 90 -0.76 -1.03 -13.50
N GLY A 91 0.55 -1.16 -13.24
CA GLY A 91 1.60 -0.88 -14.22
C GLY A 91 1.52 -1.79 -15.46
N ILE A 92 1.43 -3.11 -15.26
CA ILE A 92 1.39 -4.07 -16.38
C ILE A 92 0.10 -3.94 -17.19
N SER A 93 -1.04 -3.81 -16.50
CA SER A 93 -2.34 -3.79 -17.17
C SER A 93 -2.57 -2.54 -18.02
N ALA A 94 -1.85 -1.44 -17.75
CA ALA A 94 -2.04 -0.16 -18.44
C ALA A 94 -1.77 -0.24 -19.96
N LEU A 95 -0.75 -0.99 -20.38
CA LEU A 95 -0.39 -1.20 -21.80
C LEU A 95 -0.84 -2.58 -22.29
N ALA A 96 -0.65 -3.65 -21.51
CA ALA A 96 -0.95 -5.02 -21.94
C ALA A 96 -2.45 -5.23 -22.25
N ASN A 97 -3.36 -4.54 -21.54
CA ASN A 97 -4.80 -4.68 -21.81
C ASN A 97 -5.21 -4.08 -23.16
N GLU A 98 -4.45 -3.13 -23.72
CA GLU A 98 -4.80 -2.56 -25.03
C GLU A 98 -4.47 -3.48 -26.19
N GLU A 99 -3.37 -4.23 -26.06
CA GLU A 99 -3.02 -5.27 -27.03
C GLU A 99 -4.02 -6.43 -26.92
N LYS A 100 -4.36 -6.84 -25.69
CA LYS A 100 -5.33 -7.92 -25.41
C LYS A 100 -6.74 -7.62 -25.92
N GLU A 101 -7.21 -6.38 -25.80
CA GLU A 101 -8.56 -5.98 -26.20
C GLU A 101 -8.61 -5.47 -27.66
N HIS A 102 -7.51 -5.56 -28.42
CA HIS A 102 -7.37 -5.03 -29.78
C HIS A 102 -7.74 -3.54 -29.91
N THR A 103 -7.63 -2.77 -28.83
CA THR A 103 -7.96 -1.33 -28.82
C THR A 103 -6.79 -0.45 -29.23
N ALA A 104 -5.58 -1.02 -29.29
CA ALA A 104 -4.38 -0.34 -29.76
C ALA A 104 -4.52 0.19 -31.19
N GLU A 105 -5.07 -0.62 -32.11
CA GLU A 105 -5.28 -0.21 -33.51
C GLU A 105 -6.29 0.93 -33.61
N PHE A 106 -7.35 0.90 -32.81
CA PHE A 106 -8.35 1.96 -32.75
C PHE A 106 -7.74 3.29 -32.27
N LEU A 107 -6.96 3.26 -31.18
CA LEU A 107 -6.29 4.46 -30.64
C LEU A 107 -5.27 5.06 -31.61
N LEU A 108 -4.58 4.22 -32.38
CA LEU A 108 -3.59 4.64 -33.37
C LEU A 108 -4.22 5.29 -34.62
N THR A 109 -5.51 5.05 -34.90
CA THR A 109 -6.22 5.71 -36.02
C THR A 109 -6.73 7.10 -35.69
N HIS A 110 -6.78 7.48 -34.40
CA HIS A 110 -7.16 8.81 -33.98
C HIS A 110 -5.95 9.77 -33.95
N PRO A 111 -6.16 11.08 -34.17
CA PRO A 111 -5.08 12.07 -34.27
C PRO A 111 -4.54 12.45 -32.88
N VAL A 112 -4.13 11.45 -32.09
CA VAL A 112 -3.54 11.60 -30.77
C VAL A 112 -2.08 11.18 -30.83
N GLY A 113 -1.18 12.03 -30.35
CA GLY A 113 0.25 11.72 -30.34
C GLY A 113 0.57 10.53 -29.43
N ARG A 114 1.37 9.58 -29.92
CA ARG A 114 1.75 8.35 -29.19
C ARG A 114 2.34 8.63 -27.79
N GLY A 115 3.16 9.67 -27.67
CA GLY A 115 3.72 10.09 -26.38
C GLY A 115 2.66 10.58 -25.38
N SER A 116 1.61 11.25 -25.86
CA SER A 116 0.51 11.72 -24.99
C SER A 116 -0.29 10.55 -24.42
N VAL A 117 -0.53 9.50 -25.23
CA VAL A 117 -1.24 8.29 -24.77
C VAL A 117 -0.45 7.57 -23.67
N ILE A 118 0.86 7.36 -23.89
CA ILE A 118 1.73 6.70 -22.92
C ILE A 118 1.77 7.47 -21.59
N ILE A 119 1.93 8.81 -21.64
CA ILE A 119 1.96 9.64 -20.44
C ILE A 119 0.62 9.62 -19.71
N GLN A 120 -0.50 9.72 -20.43
CA GLN A 120 -1.83 9.67 -19.82
C GLN A 120 -2.09 8.34 -19.10
N LYS A 121 -1.59 7.23 -19.63
CA LYS A 121 -1.69 5.90 -19.02
C LYS A 121 -0.83 5.75 -17.79
N LEU A 122 0.42 6.18 -17.86
CA LEU A 122 1.31 6.17 -16.71
C LEU A 122 0.73 7.02 -15.57
N LEU A 123 0.19 8.21 -15.88
CA LEU A 123 -0.48 9.05 -14.90
C LEU A 123 -1.74 8.38 -14.32
N ALA A 124 -2.52 7.63 -15.13
CA ALA A 124 -3.67 6.88 -14.62
C ALA A 124 -3.22 5.82 -13.61
N ALA A 125 -2.25 4.97 -13.97
CA ALA A 125 -1.74 3.93 -13.08
C ALA A 125 -1.13 4.49 -11.79
N LEU A 126 -0.35 5.57 -11.88
CA LEU A 126 0.20 6.26 -10.69
C LEU A 126 -0.90 6.87 -9.82
N THR A 127 -1.97 7.39 -10.43
CA THR A 127 -3.10 7.93 -9.67
C THR A 127 -3.86 6.82 -8.94
N GLU A 128 -4.01 5.64 -9.53
CA GLU A 128 -4.60 4.48 -8.85
C GLU A 128 -3.79 4.09 -7.60
N VAL A 129 -2.46 4.01 -7.72
CA VAL A 129 -1.56 3.72 -6.59
C VAL A 129 -1.67 4.81 -5.52
N LEU A 130 -1.74 6.08 -5.92
CA LEU A 130 -1.92 7.21 -4.99
C LEU A 130 -3.26 7.11 -4.24
N VAL A 131 -4.36 6.82 -4.94
CA VAL A 131 -5.68 6.68 -4.33
C VAL A 131 -5.71 5.53 -3.33
N LEU A 132 -5.09 4.39 -3.64
CA LEU A 132 -4.96 3.27 -2.70
C LEU A 132 -4.20 3.69 -1.44
N ASN A 133 -3.08 4.41 -1.57
CA ASN A 133 -2.30 4.87 -0.41
C ASN A 133 -3.08 5.86 0.45
N ILE A 134 -3.78 6.82 -0.17
CA ILE A 134 -4.63 7.78 0.55
C ILE A 134 -5.73 7.04 1.31
N PHE A 135 -6.38 6.07 0.65
CA PHE A 135 -7.42 5.26 1.29
C PHE A 135 -6.88 4.48 2.49
N VAL A 136 -5.74 3.79 2.33
CA VAL A 136 -5.10 3.04 3.42
C VAL A 136 -4.70 3.95 4.57
N THR A 137 -4.13 5.12 4.27
CA THR A 137 -3.74 6.13 5.29
C THR A 137 -4.97 6.62 6.07
N ALA A 138 -6.09 6.85 5.38
CA ALA A 138 -7.33 7.25 6.04
C ALA A 138 -7.87 6.13 6.94
N VAL A 139 -7.88 4.88 6.46
CA VAL A 139 -8.33 3.72 7.24
C VAL A 139 -7.45 3.52 8.47
N SER A 140 -6.12 3.63 8.36
CA SER A 140 -5.23 3.46 9.50
C SER A 140 -5.41 4.56 10.55
N LEU A 141 -5.58 5.83 10.15
CA LEU A 141 -5.88 6.93 11.07
C LEU A 141 -7.23 6.75 11.79
N VAL A 142 -8.28 6.38 11.05
CA VAL A 142 -9.62 6.14 11.64
C VAL A 142 -9.59 4.96 12.60
N THR A 143 -8.90 3.88 12.24
CA THR A 143 -8.83 2.67 13.09
C THR A 143 -8.02 2.93 14.35
N ALA A 144 -6.91 3.67 14.27
CA ALA A 144 -6.13 4.04 15.44
C ALA A 144 -6.90 4.96 16.39
N ALA A 145 -7.62 5.95 15.84
CA ALA A 145 -8.50 6.81 16.63
C ALA A 145 -9.61 5.99 17.33
N ALA A 146 -10.18 4.99 16.65
CA ALA A 146 -11.17 4.08 17.24
C ALA A 146 -10.57 3.17 18.33
N ALA A 147 -9.30 2.79 18.20
CA ALA A 147 -8.56 2.04 19.23
C ALA A 147 -8.10 2.91 20.41
N GLY A 148 -8.28 4.23 20.36
CA GLY A 148 -7.85 5.17 21.40
C GLY A 148 -6.34 5.41 21.42
N GLU A 149 -5.65 5.06 20.34
CA GLU A 149 -4.19 5.14 20.20
C GLU A 149 -3.81 6.26 19.22
N SER A 150 -2.69 6.94 19.47
CA SER A 150 -2.22 8.04 18.63
C SER A 150 -0.87 7.72 17.99
N PHE A 151 -0.79 7.88 16.67
CA PHE A 151 0.49 7.77 15.97
C PHE A 151 1.36 9.01 16.14
N GLU A 152 2.67 8.81 16.17
CA GLU A 152 3.61 9.90 15.94
C GLU A 152 3.52 10.34 14.47
N MET A 153 2.84 11.46 14.22
CA MET A 153 2.48 11.92 12.88
C MET A 153 3.68 12.04 11.93
N LYS A 154 4.85 12.42 12.44
CA LYS A 154 6.07 12.56 11.63
C LYS A 154 6.51 11.21 11.08
N SER A 155 6.70 10.23 11.95
CA SER A 155 7.11 8.86 11.59
C SER A 155 6.06 8.17 10.71
N PHE A 156 4.77 8.36 11.03
CA PHE A 156 3.66 7.81 10.27
C PHE A 156 3.61 8.31 8.83
N VAL A 157 3.71 9.62 8.61
CA VAL A 157 3.72 10.21 7.26
C VAL A 157 4.96 9.76 6.49
N LEU A 158 6.12 9.71 7.16
CA LEU A 158 7.36 9.28 6.51
C LEU A 158 7.27 7.84 5.97
N ILE A 159 6.67 6.93 6.73
CA ILE A 159 6.46 5.54 6.31
C ILE A 159 5.52 5.46 5.10
N HIS A 160 4.39 6.18 5.11
CA HIS A 160 3.45 6.14 3.98
C HIS A 160 4.06 6.74 2.70
N ILE A 161 4.86 7.80 2.84
CA ILE A 161 5.60 8.36 1.70
C ILE A 161 6.62 7.34 1.17
N ALA A 162 7.36 6.66 2.05
CA ALA A 162 8.32 5.64 1.64
C ALA A 162 7.65 4.49 0.89
N PHE A 163 6.51 3.99 1.37
CA PHE A 163 5.74 2.96 0.67
C PHE A 163 5.13 3.45 -0.64
N PHE A 164 4.65 4.69 -0.71
CA PHE A 164 4.17 5.27 -1.95
C PHE A 164 5.28 5.33 -3.02
N VAL A 165 6.48 5.79 -2.64
CA VAL A 165 7.63 5.83 -3.56
C VAL A 165 8.00 4.43 -4.04
N LEU A 166 8.09 3.46 -3.13
CA LEU A 166 8.37 2.07 -3.47
C LEU A 166 7.33 1.50 -4.44
N GLN A 167 6.04 1.75 -4.21
CA GLN A 167 4.98 1.29 -5.09
C GLN A 167 5.00 2.00 -6.45
N ALA A 168 5.30 3.30 -6.48
CA ALA A 168 5.45 4.04 -7.73
C ALA A 168 6.61 3.50 -8.58
N GLU A 169 7.75 3.15 -7.96
CA GLU A 169 8.87 2.51 -8.64
C GLU A 169 8.47 1.18 -9.26
N ILE A 170 7.80 0.31 -8.48
CA ILE A 170 7.30 -0.98 -8.97
C ILE A 170 6.33 -0.75 -10.15
N CYS A 171 5.40 0.20 -10.03
CA CYS A 171 4.45 0.54 -11.08
C CYS A 171 5.16 0.96 -12.37
N CYS A 172 6.14 1.85 -12.28
CA CYS A 172 6.94 2.32 -13.43
C CYS A 172 7.74 1.18 -14.09
N ILE A 173 8.36 0.31 -13.30
CA ILE A 173 9.10 -0.86 -13.81
C ILE A 173 8.13 -1.79 -14.55
N ALA A 174 7.00 -2.12 -13.93
CA ALA A 174 6.01 -3.03 -14.47
C ALA A 174 5.34 -2.46 -15.74
N PHE A 175 5.12 -1.15 -15.78
CA PHE A 175 4.68 -0.41 -16.96
C PHE A 175 5.71 -0.49 -18.10
N GLY A 176 6.99 -0.27 -17.80
CA GLY A 176 8.07 -0.41 -18.77
C GLY A 176 8.15 -1.81 -19.36
N ILE A 177 8.05 -2.85 -18.53
CA ILE A 177 8.01 -4.25 -18.96
C ILE A 177 6.80 -4.50 -19.88
N SER A 178 5.64 -3.93 -19.56
CA SER A 178 4.44 -4.10 -20.37
C SER A 178 4.56 -3.58 -21.80
N ALA A 179 5.46 -2.64 -22.07
CA ALA A 179 5.69 -2.16 -23.44
C ALA A 179 6.38 -3.19 -24.34
N PHE A 180 7.08 -4.18 -23.74
CA PHE A 180 7.81 -5.23 -24.45
C PHE A 180 7.06 -6.56 -24.51
N ILE A 181 6.03 -6.73 -23.67
CA ILE A 181 5.15 -7.90 -23.73
C ILE A 181 4.29 -7.74 -24.97
N LYS A 182 4.70 -8.40 -26.05
CA LYS A 182 3.87 -8.67 -27.22
C LYS A 182 3.24 -10.03 -27.04
N ARG A 183 1.92 -10.12 -26.87
CA ARG A 183 1.24 -11.40 -27.06
C ARG A 183 0.70 -11.46 -28.48
N GLY A 184 1.36 -12.29 -29.29
CA GLY A 184 0.89 -12.67 -30.62
C GLY A 184 -0.38 -13.50 -30.59
#